data_AF-T0M2F3-F1
#
_entry.id   AF-T0M2F3-F1
#
_cell.length_a   1.000
_cell.length_b   1.000
_cell.length_c   1.000
_cell.angle_alpha   90.00
_cell.angle_beta   90.00
_cell.angle_gamma   90.00
#
_symmetry.space_group_name_H-M   'P 1'
#
loop_
_entity.id
_entity.type
_entity.pdbx_description
1 polymer ?
#
loop_
_entity_poly.entity_id
_entity_poly.type
_entity_poly.pdbx_seq_one_letter_code
_entity_poly.pdbx_strand_id
1 'polypeptide(L)'
;MISRESIPEKWAAVWSDNDSAAFAKLFAPQAVYTDHAHQLITTKLEDHHRVWRNANPNFKVIFDPSTPIWWARDNADNDGKKTSCSCRTINTGTFMESLPRKVASGKNWSFTAMVHLIA
;
A
#
# COMPACT_ATOMS: atom_id res chain seq x y z
N MET A 1 -10.79 19.54 0.03
CA MET A 1 -9.31 19.53 0.06
C MET A 1 -8.90 18.32 0.88
N ILE A 2 -8.15 17.36 0.32
CA ILE A 2 -7.71 16.18 1.08
C ILE A 2 -6.57 16.64 2.00
N SER A 3 -6.71 16.43 3.31
CA SER A 3 -5.60 16.68 4.24
C SER A 3 -4.49 15.68 3.93
N ARG A 4 -3.23 16.13 3.87
CA ARG A 4 -2.09 15.21 3.71
C ARG A 4 -2.08 14.13 4.79
N GLU A 5 -2.59 14.45 5.97
CA GLU A 5 -2.65 13.53 7.11
C GLU A 5 -3.56 12.33 6.86
N SER A 6 -4.54 12.44 5.93
CA SER A 6 -5.41 11.33 5.55
C SER A 6 -4.87 10.48 4.39
N ILE A 7 -3.67 10.77 3.87
CA ILE A 7 -3.06 10.00 2.77
C ILE A 7 -2.91 8.52 3.13
N PRO A 8 -2.38 8.15 4.31
CA PRO A 8 -2.23 6.74 4.68
C PRO A 8 -3.59 6.03 4.72
N GLU A 9 -4.60 6.63 5.33
CA GLU A 9 -5.94 6.06 5.48
C GLU A 9 -6.60 5.83 4.13
N LYS A 10 -6.46 6.81 3.23
CA LYS A 10 -6.93 6.67 1.86
C LYS A 10 -6.19 5.55 1.12
N TRP A 11 -4.86 5.46 1.29
CA TRP A 11 -4.06 4.40 0.68
C TRP A 11 -4.53 3.02 1.15
N ALA A 12 -4.69 2.81 2.46
CA ALA A 12 -5.14 1.52 3.02
C ALA A 12 -6.56 1.13 2.58
N ALA A 13 -7.48 2.11 2.53
CA ALA A 13 -8.84 1.91 2.07
C ALA A 13 -8.88 1.47 0.61
N VAL A 14 -8.25 2.24 -0.28
CA VAL A 14 -8.26 1.94 -1.72
C VAL A 14 -7.53 0.62 -2.03
N TRP A 15 -6.48 0.29 -1.27
CA TRP A 15 -5.83 -1.02 -1.40
C TRP A 15 -6.78 -2.18 -1.06
N SER A 16 -7.72 -1.94 -0.14
CA SER A 16 -8.74 -2.89 0.35
C SER A 16 -10.01 -2.96 -0.52
N ASP A 17 -10.30 -1.97 -1.36
CA ASP A 17 -11.56 -1.85 -2.12
C ASP A 17 -11.66 -2.67 -3.42
N ASN A 18 -10.61 -3.39 -3.82
CA ASN A 18 -10.56 -4.17 -5.08
C ASN A 18 -10.82 -3.35 -6.36
N ASP A 19 -10.48 -2.07 -6.36
CA ASP A 19 -10.54 -1.20 -7.54
C ASP A 19 -9.12 -0.76 -7.95
N SER A 20 -8.59 -1.40 -8.99
CA SER A 20 -7.22 -1.14 -9.47
C SER A 20 -7.07 0.23 -10.11
N ALA A 21 -8.13 0.76 -10.73
CA ALA A 21 -8.10 2.08 -11.33
C ALA A 21 -8.10 3.17 -10.24
N ALA A 22 -8.91 2.99 -9.20
CA ALA A 22 -8.90 3.89 -8.04
C ALA A 22 -7.55 3.86 -7.32
N PHE A 23 -6.92 2.68 -7.20
CA PHE A 23 -5.58 2.55 -6.63
C PHE A 23 -4.55 3.33 -7.43
N ALA A 24 -4.47 3.10 -8.74
CA ALA A 24 -3.49 3.78 -9.58
C ALA A 24 -3.64 5.32 -9.55
N LYS A 25 -4.88 5.83 -9.43
CA LYS A 25 -5.17 7.27 -9.30
C LYS A 25 -4.66 7.93 -8.02
N LEU A 26 -4.21 7.16 -7.02
CA LEU A 26 -3.58 7.74 -5.83
C LEU A 26 -2.17 8.27 -6.10
N PHE A 27 -1.55 7.84 -7.20
CA PHE A 27 -0.13 8.06 -7.44
C PHE A 27 0.09 9.04 -8.58
N ALA A 28 1.20 9.79 -8.49
CA ALA A 28 1.67 10.60 -9.60
C ALA A 28 2.06 9.70 -10.79
N PRO A 29 1.99 10.20 -12.05
CA PRO A 29 2.31 9.40 -13.24
C PRO A 29 3.69 8.73 -13.22
N GLN A 30 4.66 9.33 -12.55
CA GLN A 30 6.04 8.86 -12.40
C GLN A 30 6.31 8.13 -11.07
N ALA A 31 5.28 7.84 -10.28
CA ALA A 31 5.45 7.17 -9.01
C ALA A 31 6.03 5.76 -9.21
N VAL A 32 6.93 5.40 -8.30
CA VAL A 32 7.55 4.07 -8.24
C VAL A 32 7.03 3.38 -6.97
N TYR A 33 6.53 2.16 -7.14
CA TYR A 33 6.16 1.30 -6.03
C TYR A 33 7.20 0.19 -5.87
N THR A 34 7.70 0.03 -4.65
CA THR A 34 8.66 -1.00 -4.29
C THR A 34 8.05 -1.93 -3.25
N ASP A 35 7.95 -3.21 -3.58
CA ASP A 35 7.61 -4.28 -2.65
C ASP A 35 8.87 -5.05 -2.29
N HIS A 36 9.39 -4.80 -1.09
CA HIS A 36 10.57 -5.49 -0.58
C HIS A 36 10.32 -6.97 -0.26
N ALA A 37 9.10 -7.37 0.09
CA ALA A 37 8.80 -8.77 0.39
C ALA A 37 8.85 -9.63 -0.88
N HIS A 38 8.41 -9.09 -2.02
CA HIS A 38 8.42 -9.79 -3.31
C HIS A 38 9.60 -9.41 -4.21
N GLN A 39 10.46 -8.47 -3.77
CA GLN A 39 11.57 -7.92 -4.55
C GLN A 39 11.10 -7.37 -5.90
N LEU A 40 10.03 -6.57 -5.86
CA LEU A 40 9.38 -5.97 -7.03
C LEU A 40 9.56 -4.45 -7.00
N ILE A 41 9.90 -3.88 -8.16
CA ILE A 41 9.85 -2.44 -8.42
C ILE A 41 9.00 -2.25 -9.67
N THR A 42 7.98 -1.38 -9.60
CA THR A 42 7.05 -1.19 -10.71
C THR A 42 6.50 0.22 -10.77
N THR A 43 6.22 0.68 -11.98
CA THR A 43 5.41 1.88 -12.28
C THR A 43 4.01 1.53 -12.78
N LYS A 44 3.73 0.23 -13.02
CA LYS A 44 2.43 -0.28 -13.48
C LYS A 44 1.53 -0.59 -12.29
N LEU A 45 1.08 0.45 -11.60
CA LEU A 45 0.39 0.33 -10.31
C LEU A 45 -0.98 -0.35 -10.41
N GLU A 46 -1.71 -0.07 -11.48
CA GLU A 46 -3.00 -0.73 -11.75
C GLU A 46 -2.82 -2.24 -11.94
N ASP A 47 -1.84 -2.64 -12.76
CA ASP A 47 -1.54 -4.06 -13.01
C ASP A 47 -1.09 -4.77 -11.73
N HIS A 48 -0.24 -4.12 -10.92
CA HIS A 48 0.23 -4.66 -9.66
C HIS A 48 -0.93 -4.94 -8.70
N HIS A 49 -1.83 -3.96 -8.52
CA HIS A 49 -3.02 -4.14 -7.69
C HIS A 49 -3.90 -5.28 -8.21
N ARG A 50 -4.21 -5.25 -9.51
CA ARG A 50 -5.11 -6.21 -10.13
C ARG A 50 -4.61 -7.65 -9.98
N VAL A 51 -3.32 -7.89 -10.25
CA VAL A 51 -2.71 -9.22 -10.06
C VAL A 51 -2.78 -9.65 -8.60
N TRP A 52 -2.44 -8.76 -7.67
CA TRP A 52 -2.48 -9.07 -6.24
C TRP A 52 -3.90 -9.41 -5.77
N ARG A 53 -4.89 -8.61 -6.16
CA ARG A 53 -6.28 -8.78 -5.74
C ARG A 53 -6.98 -9.95 -6.41
N ASN A 54 -6.66 -10.26 -7.66
CA ASN A 54 -7.16 -11.48 -8.31
C ASN A 54 -6.69 -12.73 -7.54
N ALA A 55 -5.44 -12.73 -7.09
CA ALA A 55 -4.91 -13.83 -6.27
C ALA A 55 -5.44 -13.82 -4.83
N ASN A 56 -5.81 -12.65 -4.32
CA ASN A 56 -6.28 -12.46 -2.96
C ASN A 56 -7.50 -11.53 -2.89
N PRO A 57 -8.70 -12.02 -3.23
CA PRO A 57 -9.89 -11.18 -3.40
C PRO A 57 -10.36 -10.49 -2.11
N ASN A 58 -10.12 -11.11 -0.96
CA ASN A 58 -10.48 -10.59 0.36
C ASN A 58 -9.33 -9.85 1.06
N PHE A 59 -8.29 -9.46 0.31
CA PHE A 59 -7.17 -8.70 0.85
C PHE A 59 -7.64 -7.42 1.54
N LYS A 60 -7.17 -7.22 2.78
CA LYS A 60 -7.42 -6.02 3.57
C LYS A 60 -6.15 -5.50 4.18
N VAL A 61 -6.07 -4.18 4.25
CA VAL A 61 -5.02 -3.46 4.96
C VAL A 61 -5.66 -2.55 5.99
N ILE A 62 -5.23 -2.71 7.24
CA ILE A 62 -5.62 -1.84 8.35
C ILE A 62 -4.36 -1.27 8.99
N PHE A 63 -4.44 -0.09 9.60
CA PHE A 63 -3.35 0.39 10.43
C PHE A 63 -3.25 -0.40 11.72
N ASP A 64 -2.02 -0.63 12.14
CA ASP A 64 -1.75 -1.15 13.47
C ASP A 64 -2.00 -0.03 14.49
N PRO A 65 -3.08 -0.10 15.31
CA PRO A 65 -3.44 0.96 16.24
C PRO A 65 -2.41 1.12 17.37
N SER A 66 -1.52 0.13 17.56
CA SER A 66 -0.45 0.21 18.57
C SER A 66 0.70 1.12 18.14
N THR A 67 0.72 1.56 16.88
CA THR A 67 1.86 2.25 16.28
C THR A 67 1.41 3.57 15.63
N PRO A 68 1.99 4.72 16.01
CA PRO A 68 1.63 5.99 15.39
C PRO A 68 2.08 6.05 13.93
N ILE A 69 1.44 6.92 13.15
CA ILE A 69 1.94 7.31 11.83
C ILE A 69 3.03 8.36 12.03
N TRP A 70 4.25 8.05 11.60
CA TRP A 70 5.37 8.98 11.67
C TRP A 70 5.44 9.83 10.42
N TRP A 71 5.33 11.13 10.58
CA TRP A 71 5.47 12.10 9.50
C TRP A 71 6.85 12.72 9.52
N ALA A 72 7.50 12.79 8.35
CA ALA A 72 8.74 13.52 8.16
C ALA A 72 8.51 14.76 7.30
N ARG A 73 9.31 15.78 7.58
CA ARG A 73 9.49 16.93 6.70
C ARG A 73 10.77 16.69 5.92
N ASP A 74 10.73 16.83 4.61
CA ASP A 74 11.95 16.86 3.83
C ASP A 74 12.59 18.23 4.04
N ASN A 75 13.83 18.24 4.52
CA ASN A 75 14.60 19.45 4.75
C ASN A 75 14.95 20.17 3.43
N ALA A 76 14.75 19.53 2.28
CA ALA A 76 14.90 20.13 0.96
C ALA A 76 13.68 20.98 0.54
N ASP A 77 12.53 20.83 1.19
CA ASP A 77 11.32 21.58 0.88
C ASP A 77 11.22 22.82 1.81
N ASN A 78 11.61 23.99 1.30
CA ASN A 78 11.74 25.25 2.06
C ASN A 78 10.44 25.73 2.74
N ASP A 79 9.30 25.13 2.41
CA ASP A 79 7.99 25.47 2.99
C ASP A 79 7.70 24.74 4.32
N GLY A 80 8.59 23.84 4.77
CA GLY A 80 8.42 23.10 6.02
C GLY A 80 7.22 22.13 6.02
N LYS A 81 6.74 21.73 4.85
CA LYS A 81 5.60 20.82 4.69
C LYS A 81 6.01 19.37 4.97
N LYS A 82 5.08 18.58 5.49
CA LYS A 82 5.24 17.11 5.60
C LYS A 82 5.25 16.51 4.19
N THR A 83 6.30 15.79 3.83
CA THR A 83 6.54 15.24 2.47
C THR A 83 6.61 13.71 2.47
N SER A 84 6.67 13.07 3.63
CA SER A 84 6.59 11.62 3.70
C SER A 84 6.03 11.14 5.03
N CYS A 85 5.53 9.91 5.03
CA CYS A 85 5.14 9.23 6.26
C CYS A 85 5.51 7.75 6.23
N SER A 86 5.78 7.22 7.41
CA SER A 86 5.91 5.80 7.67
C SER A 86 4.78 5.35 8.58
N CYS A 87 4.14 4.24 8.24
CA CYS A 87 3.05 3.67 9.01
C CYS A 87 3.17 2.15 9.08
N ARG A 88 2.71 1.57 10.18
CA ARG A 88 2.66 0.13 10.37
C ARG A 88 1.26 -0.38 10.03
N THR A 89 1.19 -1.40 9.20
CA THR A 89 -0.07 -1.98 8.72
C THR A 89 -0.18 -3.45 9.07
N ILE A 90 -1.38 -3.90 9.38
CA ILE A 90 -1.74 -5.31 9.47
C ILE A 90 -2.46 -5.65 8.17
N ASN A 91 -1.88 -6.61 7.46
CA ASN A 91 -2.32 -7.06 6.15
C ASN A 91 -2.92 -8.44 6.31
N THR A 92 -4.11 -8.67 5.78
CA THR A 92 -4.81 -9.96 5.90
C THR A 92 -5.40 -10.38 4.56
N GLY A 93 -5.56 -11.69 4.37
CA GLY A 93 -6.31 -12.22 3.24
C GLY A 93 -6.19 -13.73 3.11
N THR A 94 -6.52 -14.22 1.93
CA THR A 94 -6.50 -15.63 1.55
C THR A 94 -6.05 -15.74 0.10
N PHE A 95 -4.94 -16.44 -0.17
CA PHE A 95 -4.52 -16.70 -1.55
C PHE A 95 -5.39 -17.80 -2.16
N MET A 96 -6.37 -17.38 -2.97
CA MET A 96 -7.29 -18.24 -3.72
C MET A 96 -6.68 -18.66 -5.06
N GLU A 97 -5.88 -17.78 -5.67
CA GLU A 97 -5.08 -18.09 -6.86
C GLU A 97 -3.59 -17.92 -6.56
N SER A 98 -2.75 -18.49 -7.42
CA SER A 98 -1.30 -18.41 -7.28
C SER A 98 -0.76 -17.08 -7.78
N LEU A 99 0.24 -16.55 -7.08
CA LEU A 99 1.15 -15.52 -7.58
C LEU A 99 2.43 -16.19 -8.13
N PRO A 100 3.25 -15.50 -8.95
CA PRO A 100 4.46 -16.07 -9.55
C PRO A 100 5.42 -16.74 -8.56
N ARG A 101 5.46 -16.28 -7.31
CA ARG A 101 6.33 -16.81 -6.24
C ARG A 101 5.56 -17.39 -5.06
N LYS A 102 4.24 -17.55 -5.17
CA LYS A 102 3.40 -18.01 -4.05
C LYS A 102 2.24 -18.85 -4.55
N VAL A 103 2.23 -20.11 -4.18
CA VAL A 103 1.16 -21.05 -4.55
C VAL A 103 -0.11 -20.74 -3.76
N ALA A 104 -1.26 -20.86 -4.41
CA ALA A 104 -2.56 -20.79 -3.75
C ALA A 104 -2.63 -21.82 -2.62
N SER A 105 -3.00 -21.37 -1.42
CA SER A 105 -3.10 -22.26 -0.26
C SER A 105 -4.53 -22.41 0.27
N GLY A 106 -5.42 -21.48 -0.10
CA GLY A 106 -6.77 -21.38 0.47
C GLY A 106 -6.79 -21.06 1.97
N LYS A 107 -5.63 -20.85 2.61
CA LYS A 107 -5.52 -20.56 4.04
C LYS A 107 -5.47 -19.05 4.29
N ASN A 108 -6.17 -18.64 5.34
CA ASN A 108 -6.08 -17.27 5.84
C ASN A 108 -4.68 -16.97 6.32
N TRP A 109 -4.25 -15.74 6.12
CA TRP A 109 -2.96 -15.25 6.57
C TRP A 109 -3.09 -13.84 7.15
N SER A 110 -2.13 -13.49 7.99
CA SER A 110 -1.93 -12.15 8.51
C SER A 110 -0.43 -11.86 8.59
N PHE A 111 0.00 -10.68 8.17
CA PHE A 111 1.35 -10.20 8.43
C PHE A 111 1.34 -8.70 8.71
N THR A 112 2.39 -8.25 9.39
CA THR A 112 2.61 -6.84 9.63
C THR A 112 3.64 -6.29 8.65
N ALA A 113 3.40 -5.11 8.09
CA ALA A 113 4.36 -4.41 7.24
C ALA A 113 4.58 -2.97 7.69
N MET A 114 5.75 -2.47 7.31
CA MET A 114 6.04 -1.04 7.31
C MET A 114 5.82 -0.50 5.90
N VAL A 115 5.01 0.54 5.79
CA VAL A 115 4.72 1.23 4.53
C VAL A 115 5.26 2.65 4.63
N HIS A 116 6.10 3.01 3.67
CA HIS A 116 6.63 4.36 3.53
C HIS A 116 5.99 5.01 2.30
N LEU A 117 5.36 6.17 2.50
CA LEU A 117 4.69 6.94 1.45
C LEU A 117 5.40 8.28 1.29
N ILE A 118 5.65 8.67 0.05
CA ILE A 118 6.21 9.97 -0.33
C ILE A 118 5.07 10.78 -0.95
N ALA A 119 4.91 12.03 -0.48
CA ALA A 119 3.75 12.90 -0.71
C ALA A 119 4.15 14.30 -1.17
#